data_AF-A0A1V4EL43-F1
#
_entry.id   AF-A0A1V4EL43-F1
#
_cell.length_a   1.000
_cell.length_b   1.000
_cell.length_c   1.000
_cell.angle_alpha   90.00
_cell.angle_beta   90.00
_cell.angle_gamma   90.00
#
_symmetry.space_group_name_H-M   'P 1'
#
loop_
_entity.id
_entity.type
_entity.pdbx_description
1 polymer ?
#
loop_
_entity_poly.entity_id
_entity_poly.type
_entity_poly.pdbx_seq_one_letter_code
_entity_poly.pdbx_strand_id
1 'polypeptide(L)' 'MSTADRVAELRAQADALEALAGLEADLAEAKAAYDANPNEETKAARDQAMQALRDARALTRTDGVSVGGDAYQVEED' A
#
# COMPACT_ATOMS: atom_id res chain seq x y z
N MET A 1 -25.77 3.50 -4.45
CA MET A 1 -24.49 3.28 -5.16
C MET A 1 -24.80 2.75 -6.54
N SER A 2 -24.40 3.43 -7.60
CA SER A 2 -24.64 2.96 -8.97
C SER A 2 -23.54 1.98 -9.41
N THR A 3 -23.81 1.18 -10.45
CA THR A 3 -22.80 0.30 -11.05
C THR A 3 -21.57 1.09 -11.52
N ALA A 4 -21.75 2.34 -11.96
CA ALA A 4 -20.65 3.21 -12.38
C ALA A 4 -19.76 3.62 -11.19
N ASP A 5 -20.35 3.94 -10.04
CA ASP A 5 -19.61 4.30 -8.81
C ASP A 5 -18.78 3.11 -8.32
N ARG A 6 -19.37 1.89 -8.36
CA ARG A 6 -18.67 0.66 -7.95
C ARG A 6 -17.49 0.32 -8.88
N VAL A 7 -17.60 0.59 -10.18
CA VAL A 7 -16.50 0.37 -11.14
C VAL A 7 -15.39 1.40 -10.93
N ALA A 8 -15.73 2.67 -10.68
CA ALA A 8 -14.74 3.70 -10.37
C ALA A 8 -13.97 3.38 -9.10
N GLU A 9 -14.69 2.92 -8.06
CA GLU A 9 -14.08 2.48 -6.80
C GLU A 9 -13.11 1.33 -7.05
N LEU A 10 -13.54 0.23 -7.68
CA LEU A 10 -12.68 -0.93 -7.95
C LEU A 10 -11.42 -0.57 -8.75
N ARG A 11 -11.49 0.38 -9.69
CA ARG A 11 -10.32 0.88 -10.42
C ARG A 11 -9.34 1.61 -9.50
N ALA A 12 -9.84 2.53 -8.67
CA ALA A 12 -9.01 3.22 -7.70
C ALA A 12 -8.33 2.26 -6.73
N GLN A 13 -8.98 1.14 -6.37
CA GLN A 13 -8.34 0.10 -5.56
C GLN A 13 -7.26 -0.66 -6.32
N ALA A 14 -7.50 -1.01 -7.59
CA ALA A 14 -6.50 -1.67 -8.42
C ALA A 14 -5.24 -0.78 -8.58
N ASP A 15 -5.44 0.51 -8.88
CA ASP A 15 -4.34 1.48 -9.02
C ASP A 15 -3.57 1.62 -7.71
N ALA A 16 -4.27 1.65 -6.57
CA ALA A 16 -3.65 1.72 -5.25
C ALA A 16 -2.84 0.44 -4.90
N LEU A 17 -3.35 -0.74 -5.28
CA LEU A 17 -2.63 -2.01 -5.09
C LEU A 17 -1.39 -2.10 -5.99
N GLU A 18 -1.49 -1.64 -7.24
CA GLU A 18 -0.34 -1.58 -8.16
C GLU A 18 0.74 -0.62 -7.64
N ALA A 19 0.35 0.55 -7.14
CA ALA A 19 1.27 1.49 -6.51
C ALA A 19 1.95 0.90 -5.27
N LEU A 20 1.21 0.15 -4.43
CA LEU A 20 1.78 -0.55 -3.28
C LEU A 20 2.81 -1.62 -3.69
N ALA A 21 2.51 -2.38 -4.74
CA ALA A 21 3.45 -3.38 -5.25
C ALA A 21 4.75 -2.73 -5.77
N GLY A 22 4.66 -1.58 -6.43
CA GLY A 22 5.82 -0.78 -6.83
C GLY A 22 6.68 -0.35 -5.62
N LEU A 23 6.05 0.21 -4.59
CA LEU A 23 6.75 0.64 -3.37
C LEU A 23 7.38 -0.53 -2.60
N GLU A 24 6.79 -1.72 -2.65
CA GLU A 24 7.39 -2.93 -2.07
C GLU A 24 8.64 -3.38 -2.84
N ALA A 25 8.64 -3.25 -4.17
CA ALA A 25 9.82 -3.49 -5.00
C ALA A 25 10.93 -2.47 -4.72
N ASP A 26 10.59 -1.17 -4.63
CA ASP A 26 11.53 -0.09 -4.30
C ASP A 26 12.17 -0.31 -2.92
N LEU A 27 11.38 -0.74 -1.92
CA LEU A 27 11.91 -1.07 -0.59
C LEU A 27 12.84 -2.29 -0.64
N ALA A 28 12.53 -3.30 -1.46
CA ALA A 28 13.40 -4.46 -1.62
C ALA A 28 14.75 -4.08 -2.25
N GLU A 29 14.73 -3.23 -3.28
CA GLU A 29 15.94 -2.71 -3.92
C GLU A 29 16.76 -1.86 -2.94
N ALA A 30 16.12 -0.95 -2.21
CA ALA A 30 16.81 -0.09 -1.23
C ALA A 30 17.42 -0.91 -0.07
N LYS A 31 16.77 -1.99 0.36
CA LYS A 31 17.34 -2.94 1.34
C LYS A 31 18.56 -3.65 0.76
N ALA A 32 18.46 -4.17 -0.46
CA ALA A 32 19.58 -4.83 -1.12
C ALA A 32 20.79 -3.88 -1.30
N ALA A 33 20.54 -2.62 -1.65
CA ALA A 33 21.58 -1.59 -1.75
C ALA A 33 22.24 -1.30 -0.39
N TYR A 34 21.47 -1.23 0.69
CA TYR A 34 22.00 -1.06 2.05
C TYR A 34 22.80 -2.29 2.51
N ASP A 35 22.31 -3.50 2.25
CA ASP A 35 22.99 -4.74 2.60
C ASP A 35 24.30 -4.90 1.83
N ALA A 36 24.34 -4.47 0.57
CA ALA A 36 25.54 -4.50 -0.28
C ALA A 36 26.57 -3.41 0.10
N ASN A 37 26.11 -2.23 0.51
CA ASN A 37 26.97 -1.10 0.86
C ASN A 37 26.35 -0.28 2.00
N PRO A 38 26.55 -0.69 3.27
CA PRO A 38 25.93 -0.02 4.41
C PRO A 38 26.62 1.31 4.69
N ASN A 39 25.96 2.40 4.30
CA ASN A 39 26.40 3.77 4.57
C ASN A 39 25.19 4.69 4.80
N GLU A 40 25.43 5.97 5.09
CA GLU A 40 24.35 6.92 5.40
C GLU A 40 23.42 7.18 4.20
N GLU A 41 23.94 7.13 2.96
CA GLU A 41 23.14 7.31 1.74
C GLU A 41 22.20 6.13 1.50
N THR A 42 22.72 4.89 1.55
CA THR A 42 21.90 3.69 1.37
C THR A 42 20.92 3.48 2.52
N LYS A 43 21.29 3.89 3.74
CA LYS A 43 20.39 3.91 4.89
C LYS A 43 19.25 4.92 4.69
N ALA A 44 19.56 6.14 4.25
CA ALA A 44 18.55 7.16 3.99
C ALA A 44 17.58 6.72 2.88
N ALA A 45 18.08 6.12 1.80
CA ALA A 45 17.25 5.57 0.73
C ALA A 45 16.31 4.46 1.23
N ARG A 46 16.83 3.51 2.04
CA ARG A 46 16.02 2.46 2.67
C ARG A 46 14.94 3.04 3.59
N ASP A 47 15.30 4.01 4.42
CA ASP A 47 14.37 4.62 5.37
C ASP A 47 13.28 5.45 4.66
N GLN A 48 13.63 6.14 3.57
CA GLN A 48 12.67 6.83 2.70
C GLN A 48 11.70 5.85 2.03
N ALA A 49 12.20 4.76 1.44
CA ALA A 49 11.34 3.74 0.83
C ALA A 49 10.41 3.08 1.87
N MET A 50 10.91 2.86 3.09
CA MET A 50 10.10 2.34 4.19
C MET A 50 9.00 3.31 4.61
N GLN A 51 9.31 4.61 4.67
CA GLN A 51 8.34 5.65 5.00
C GLN A 51 7.28 5.79 3.90
N ALA A 52 7.68 5.81 2.63
CA ALA A 52 6.76 5.87 1.49
C ALA A 52 5.76 4.70 1.49
N LEU A 53 6.23 3.47 1.79
CA LEU A 53 5.35 2.31 1.90
C LEU A 53 4.38 2.41 3.09
N ARG A 54 4.82 2.96 4.23
CA ARG A 54 3.94 3.19 5.39
C ARG A 54 2.87 4.22 5.07
N ASP A 55 3.24 5.31 4.43
CA ASP A 55 2.31 6.39 4.08
C ASP A 55 1.29 5.92 3.04
N ALA A 56 1.72 5.16 2.03
CA ALA A 56 0.81 4.55 1.06
C ALA A 56 -0.16 3.55 1.71
N ARG A 57 0.31 2.72 2.65
CA ARG A 57 -0.55 1.79 3.42
C ARG A 57 -1.51 2.52 4.37
N ALA A 58 -1.10 3.66 4.90
CA ALA A 58 -1.98 4.49 5.72
C ALA A 58 -3.08 5.10 4.85
N LEU A 59 -2.72 5.66 3.69
CA LEU A 59 -3.65 6.27 2.74
C LEU A 59 -4.72 5.28 2.26
N THR A 60 -4.31 4.07 1.85
CA THR A 60 -5.27 3.03 1.42
C THR A 60 -6.20 2.55 2.54
N ARG A 61 -5.78 2.65 3.81
CA ARG A 61 -6.62 2.34 4.97
C ARG A 61 -7.59 3.47 5.30
N THR A 62 -7.17 4.73 5.21
CA THR A 62 -8.03 5.90 5.49
C THR A 62 -9.04 6.19 4.39
N ASP A 63 -8.70 5.91 3.13
CA ASP A 63 -9.56 6.21 1.97
C ASP A 63 -10.63 5.13 1.70
N GLY A 64 -10.87 4.23 2.66
CA GLY A 64 -12.00 3.30 2.59
C GLY A 64 -11.86 2.22 1.50
N VAL A 65 -10.66 1.99 0.97
CA VAL A 65 -10.33 0.89 0.05
C VAL A 65 -10.26 -0.46 0.80
N SER A 66 -11.13 -0.67 1.79
CA SER A 66 -11.26 -1.93 2.51
C SER A 66 -12.51 -2.67 2.04
N VAL A 67 -12.42 -3.34 0.90
CA VAL A 67 -13.44 -4.33 0.52
C VAL A 67 -13.04 -5.64 1.20
N GLY A 68 -13.52 -5.87 2.42
CA GLY A 68 -13.32 -7.18 3.07
C GLY A 68 -13.44 -7.29 4.59
N GLY A 69 -13.90 -6.26 5.31
CA GLY A 69 -14.04 -6.33 6.77
C GLY A 69 -15.46 -6.62 7.28
N ASP A 70 -16.48 -6.07 6.62
CA ASP A 70 -17.84 -6.00 7.20
C ASP A 70 -18.89 -6.88 6.50
N ALA A 71 -18.48 -7.78 5.61
CA ALA A 71 -19.43 -8.69 4.94
C ALA A 71 -19.85 -9.92 5.79
N TYR A 72 -19.39 -10.01 7.05
CA TYR A 72 -19.75 -11.08 7.99
C TYR A 72 -20.04 -10.52 9.39
N GLN A 73 -20.87 -9.49 9.51
CA GLN A 73 -21.69 -9.37 10.71
C GLN A 73 -22.88 -10.30 10.50
N VAL A 74 -22.72 -11.54 10.96
CA VAL A 74 -23.84 -12.44 11.21
C VAL A 74 -24.66 -11.73 12.29
N GLU A 75 -25.81 -11.18 11.91
CA GLU A 75 -26.86 -10.85 12.86
C GLU A 75 -27.28 -12.19 13.50
N GLU A 76 -26.81 -12.46 14.71
CA GLU A 76 -27.38 -13.49 15.57
C GLU A 76 -28.49 -12.84 16.42
N ASP A 77 -29.69 -13.42 16.30
CA ASP A 77 -30.96 -13.08 16.96
C ASP A 77 -30.90 -12.95 18.50
#